data_AF-A0A0B6YIT7-F1
#
_entry.id   AF-A0A0B6YIT7-F1
#
_cell.length_a   1.000
_cell.length_b   1.000
_cell.length_c   1.000
_cell.angle_alpha   90.00
_cell.angle_beta   90.00
_cell.angle_gamma   90.00
#
_symmetry.space_group_name_H-M   'P 1'
#
loop_
_entity.id
_entity.type
_entity.pdbx_description
1 polymer ?
#
loop_
_entity_poly.entity_id
_entity_poly.type
_entity_poly.pdbx_seq_one_letter_code
_entity_poly.pdbx_strand_id
1 'polypeptide(L)'
;KGDVRVIRSYHVQFFGNEAERGWINEPSLMVFEGKLKFLEMAQLEVSKGKKGKSAYNPFKINISRRHAWNIAVEEGEGAMPLSKEERNV
;
A
#
# COMPACT_ATOMS: atom_id res chain seq x y z
N LYS A 1 -25.07 -20.18 -12.81
CA LYS A 1 -23.77 -20.74 -12.37
C LYS A 1 -22.81 -19.56 -12.30
N GLY A 2 -22.51 -19.06 -11.09
CA GLY A 2 -21.74 -17.84 -10.91
C GLY A 2 -20.26 -18.07 -11.24
N ASP A 3 -19.65 -17.13 -11.95
CA ASP A 3 -18.21 -17.13 -12.21
C ASP A 3 -17.46 -17.06 -10.88
N VAL A 4 -16.73 -18.12 -10.53
CA VAL A 4 -15.84 -18.09 -9.37
C VAL A 4 -14.65 -17.22 -9.75
N ARG A 5 -14.69 -15.94 -9.34
CA ARG A 5 -13.54 -15.05 -9.51
C ARG A 5 -12.43 -15.50 -8.58
N VAL A 6 -11.45 -16.21 -9.13
CA VAL A 6 -10.18 -16.47 -8.46
C VAL A 6 -9.40 -15.15 -8.43
N ILE A 7 -9.12 -14.64 -7.22
CA ILE A 7 -8.32 -13.42 -7.02
C ILE A 7 -6.95 -13.85 -6.52
N ARG A 8 -5.90 -13.43 -7.23
CA ARG A 8 -4.52 -13.69 -6.80
C ARG A 8 -4.23 -12.91 -5.51
N SER A 9 -3.57 -13.57 -4.57
CA SER A 9 -3.10 -12.97 -3.32
C SER A 9 -1.58 -13.10 -3.21
N TYR A 10 -0.95 -12.12 -2.59
CA TYR A 10 0.48 -12.12 -2.31
C TYR A 10 0.69 -12.05 -0.79
N HIS A 11 1.59 -12.88 -0.27
CA HIS A 11 2.04 -12.78 1.11
C HIS A 11 3.09 -11.68 1.21
N VAL A 12 2.87 -10.70 2.08
CA VAL A 12 3.72 -9.51 2.21
C VAL A 12 4.18 -9.32 3.65
N GLN A 13 5.35 -8.70 3.79
CA GLN A 13 5.84 -8.09 5.03
C GLN A 13 5.55 -6.59 4.95
N PHE A 14 4.96 -6.02 6.00
CA PHE A 14 4.85 -4.57 6.10
C PHE A 14 6.16 -3.99 6.63
N PHE A 15 6.66 -2.92 6.00
CA PHE A 15 7.71 -2.09 6.58
C PHE A 15 7.19 -1.38 7.84
N GLY A 16 8.11 -1.00 8.72
CA GLY A 16 7.83 -0.34 9.98
C GLY A 16 8.38 -1.10 11.19
N ASN A 17 8.19 -0.49 12.35
CA ASN A 17 8.62 -1.03 13.64
C ASN A 17 7.80 -2.24 14.13
N GLU A 18 6.64 -2.49 13.52
CA GLU A 18 5.76 -3.60 13.82
C GLU A 18 6.01 -4.71 12.77
N ALA A 19 6.44 -5.89 13.22
CA ALA A 19 6.76 -7.02 12.33
C ALA A 19 5.49 -7.72 11.80
N GLU A 20 4.60 -6.97 11.16
CA GLU A 20 3.32 -7.45 10.62
C GLU A 20 3.49 -8.15 9.26
N ARG A 21 2.74 -9.23 9.04
CA ARG A 21 2.70 -9.99 7.78
C ARG A 21 1.27 -10.36 7.44
N GLY A 22 0.96 -10.50 6.16
CA GLY A 22 -0.38 -10.89 5.75
C GLY A 22 -0.54 -11.18 4.27
N TRP A 23 -1.71 -11.70 3.92
CA TRP A 23 -2.12 -11.93 2.53
C TRP A 23 -2.91 -10.73 2.01
N ILE A 24 -2.47 -10.15 0.90
CA ILE A 24 -3.13 -9.02 0.25
C ILE A 24 -3.54 -9.42 -1.16
N ASN A 25 -4.79 -9.12 -1.52
CA ASN A 25 -5.33 -9.35 -2.84
C ASN A 25 -4.68 -8.42 -3.86
N GLU A 26 -4.44 -8.92 -5.07
CA GLU A 26 -3.82 -8.17 -6.18
C GLU A 26 -4.45 -6.79 -6.45
N PRO A 27 -5.80 -6.59 -6.42
CA PRO A 27 -6.40 -5.28 -6.61
C PRO A 27 -6.12 -4.26 -5.50
N SER A 28 -5.57 -4.70 -4.37
CA SER A 28 -5.20 -3.85 -3.23
C SER A 28 -3.68 -3.60 -3.14
N LEU A 29 -2.92 -4.04 -4.15
CA LEU A 29 -1.48 -3.82 -4.26
C LEU A 29 -1.17 -2.83 -5.39
N MET A 30 -0.08 -2.10 -5.22
CA MET A 30 0.51 -1.28 -6.27
C MET A 30 2.04 -1.34 -6.17
N VAL A 31 2.72 -1.12 -7.30
CA VAL A 31 4.18 -1.00 -7.30
C VAL A 31 4.56 0.23 -6.50
N PHE A 32 5.49 0.07 -5.57
CA PHE A 32 6.00 1.18 -4.79
C PHE A 32 7.09 1.91 -5.58
N GLU A 33 6.84 3.18 -5.89
CA GLU A 33 7.75 4.04 -6.65
C GLU A 33 8.14 5.29 -5.85
N GLY A 34 8.01 5.23 -4.52
CA GLY A 34 8.28 6.34 -3.61
C GLY A 34 7.02 7.06 -3.12
N LYS A 35 7.20 7.83 -2.04
CA LYS A 35 6.14 8.54 -1.32
C LYS A 35 5.40 9.53 -2.20
N LEU A 36 6.12 10.30 -3.01
CA LEU A 36 5.54 11.35 -3.84
C LEU A 36 4.55 10.80 -4.86
N LYS A 37 4.91 9.72 -5.56
CA LYS A 37 4.03 9.04 -6.51
C LYS A 37 2.79 8.43 -5.83
N PHE A 38 2.95 7.88 -4.62
CA PHE A 38 1.80 7.43 -3.83
C PHE A 38 0.83 8.57 -3.51
N LEU A 39 1.33 9.74 -3.09
CA LEU A 39 0.51 10.91 -2.75
C LEU A 39 -0.20 11.49 -3.99
N GLU A 40 0.48 11.53 -5.14
CA GLU A 40 -0.11 11.95 -6.42
C GLU A 40 -1.27 11.03 -6.82
N MET A 41 -1.06 9.71 -6.74
CA MET A 41 -2.10 8.71 -7.02
C MET A 41 -3.28 8.83 -6.05
N ALA A 42 -3.02 9.03 -4.76
CA ALA A 42 -4.05 9.26 -3.76
C ALA A 42 -4.91 10.50 -4.08
N GLN A 43 -4.26 11.60 -4.46
CA GLN A 43 -4.96 12.84 -4.83
C GLN A 43 -5.82 12.65 -6.09
N LEU A 44 -5.29 11.94 -7.09
CA LEU A 44 -6.00 11.62 -8.31
C LEU A 44 -7.23 10.72 -8.06
N GLU A 45 -7.12 9.73 -7.18
CA GLU A 45 -8.25 8.86 -6.84
C GLU A 45 -9.32 9.59 -6.02
N VAL A 46 -8.93 10.50 -5.13
CA VAL A 46 -9.87 11.38 -4.41
C VAL A 46 -10.61 12.29 -5.39
N SER A 47 -9.93 12.86 -6.39
CA SER A 47 -10.56 13.74 -7.37
C SER A 47 -11.53 13.01 -8.31
N LYS A 48 -11.30 11.72 -8.58
CA LYS A 48 -12.21 10.83 -9.32
C LYS A 48 -13.46 10.40 -8.52
N GLY A 49 -13.57 10.78 -7.25
CA GLY A 49 -14.68 10.44 -6.37
C GLY A 49 -16.05 10.70 -7.02
N LYS A 50 -16.78 9.63 -7.37
CA LYS A 50 -18.12 9.72 -7.96
C LYS A 50 -19.14 10.10 -6.88
N LYS A 51 -20.00 11.09 -7.16
CA LYS A 51 -21.17 11.42 -6.32
C LYS A 51 -21.98 10.14 -6.05
N GLY A 52 -22.23 9.83 -4.78
CA GLY A 52 -23.03 8.67 -4.34
C GLY A 52 -22.25 7.41 -3.95
N LYS A 53 -20.91 7.43 -3.95
CA LYS A 53 -20.10 6.34 -3.36
C LYS A 53 -19.83 6.56 -1.86
N SER A 54 -19.54 5.46 -1.16
CA SER A 54 -19.13 5.45 0.26
C SER A 54 -18.06 6.50 0.56
N ALA A 55 -18.14 7.13 1.73
CA ALA A 55 -17.14 8.09 2.24
C ALA A 55 -15.78 7.45 2.56
N TYR A 56 -15.64 6.13 2.37
CA TYR A 56 -14.39 5.41 2.56
C TYR A 56 -13.32 5.87 1.56
N ASN A 57 -12.20 6.38 2.08
CA ASN A 57 -11.01 6.74 1.31
C ASN A 57 -9.86 5.77 1.66
N PRO A 58 -9.48 4.84 0.78
CA PRO A 58 -8.40 3.88 1.05
C PRO A 58 -7.02 4.52 1.17
N PHE A 59 -6.84 5.75 0.67
CA PHE A 59 -5.57 6.48 0.74
C PHE A 59 -5.44 7.36 1.98
N LYS A 60 -6.47 7.41 2.85
CA LYS A 60 -6.43 8.20 4.07
C LYS A 60 -5.57 7.51 5.13
N ILE A 61 -4.46 8.13 5.49
CA ILE A 61 -3.60 7.68 6.60
C ILE A 61 -4.29 8.05 7.93
N ASN A 62 -4.50 7.05 8.79
CA ASN A 62 -5.02 7.28 10.13
C ASN A 62 -4.01 8.09 10.96
N ILE A 63 -4.47 9.13 11.67
CA ILE A 63 -3.62 10.00 12.50
C ILE A 63 -2.87 9.17 13.55
N SER A 64 -3.52 8.19 14.17
CA SER A 64 -2.87 7.32 15.18
C SER A 64 -1.74 6.46 14.60
N ARG A 65 -1.81 6.12 13.31
CA ARG A 65 -0.79 5.31 12.61
C ARG A 65 0.20 6.15 11.80
N ARG A 66 0.10 7.48 11.82
CA ARG A 66 0.93 8.37 10.99
C ARG A 66 2.42 8.18 11.25
N HIS A 67 2.81 7.99 12.52
CA HIS A 67 4.20 7.76 12.87
C HIS A 67 4.73 6.45 12.29
N ALA A 68 4.03 5.33 12.52
CA ALA A 68 4.38 4.03 11.95
C ALA A 68 4.40 4.06 10.41
N TRP A 69 3.46 4.78 9.79
CA TRP A 69 3.44 4.96 8.33
C TRP A 69 4.67 5.72 7.82
N ASN A 70 5.11 6.76 8.52
CA ASN A 70 6.31 7.50 8.11
C ASN A 70 7.56 6.61 8.17
N ILE A 71 7.73 5.82 9.24
CA ILE A 71 8.85 4.86 9.36
C ILE A 71 8.80 3.86 8.21
N ALA A 72 7.62 3.28 7.94
CA ALA A 72 7.45 2.31 6.86
C ALA A 72 7.80 2.88 5.48
N VAL A 73 7.48 4.16 5.25
CA VAL A 73 7.83 4.85 4.00
C VAL A 73 9.33 5.13 3.91
N GLU A 74 9.97 5.57 5.00
CA GLU A 74 11.42 5.79 5.05
C GLU A 74 12.19 4.49 4.79
N GLU A 75 11.79 3.38 5.42
CA GLU A 75 12.35 2.05 5.15
C GLU A 75 12.11 1.61 3.71
N GLY A 76 10.88 1.79 3.20
CA GLY A 76 10.52 1.43 1.83
C GLY A 76 11.33 2.19 0.78
N GLU A 77 11.53 3.50 0.96
CA GLU A 77 12.38 4.32 0.08
C GLU A 77 13.86 3.94 0.21
N GLY A 78 14.33 3.68 1.43
CA GLY A 78 15.70 3.20 1.68
C GLY A 78 15.99 1.83 1.07
N ALA A 79 14.97 0.97 0.92
CA ALA A 79 15.10 -0.35 0.31
C ALA A 79 15.07 -0.33 -1.23
N MET A 80 14.56 0.73 -1.87
CA MET A 80 14.48 0.84 -3.33
C MET A 80 15.82 0.64 -4.08
N PRO A 81 16.94 1.27 -3.66
CA PRO A 81 18.22 1.11 -4.35
C PRO A 81 18.88 -0.26 -4.13
N LEU A 82 18.45 -1.01 -3.11
CA LEU A 82 19.01 -2.33 -2.79
C LEU A 82 18.61 -3.36 -3.85
N SER A 83 19.45 -4.36 -4.08
CA SER A 83 19.10 -5.55 -4.86
C SER A 83 18.03 -6.39 -4.17
N LYS A 84 17.44 -7.36 -4.88
CA LYS A 84 16.44 -8.26 -4.29
C LYS A 84 17.03 -9.08 -3.15
N GLU A 85 18.28 -9.50 -3.31
CA GLU A 85 19.02 -10.28 -2.33
C GLU A 85 19.27 -9.47 -1.05
N GLU A 86 19.66 -8.21 -1.19
CA GLU A 86 19.89 -7.29 -0.05
C GLU A 86 18.60 -6.89 0.67
N ARG A 87 17.44 -6.96 0.02
CA ARG A 87 16.14 -6.70 0.65
C ARG A 87 15.57 -7.91 1.39
N ASN A 88 16.05 -9.13 1.12
CA ASN A 88 15.50 -10.38 1.64
C ASN A 88 16.11 -10.81 2.99
N VAL A 89 16.64 -9.86 3.77
CA VAL A 89 17.29 -10.13 5.08
C VAL A 89 16.27 -10.16 6.20
#